data_AF-A0A7W8JQ84-F1
#
_entry.id   AF-A0A7W8JQ84-F1
#
_cell.length_a   1.000
_cell.length_b   1.000
_cell.length_c   1.000
_cell.angle_alpha   90.00
_cell.angle_beta   90.00
_cell.angle_gamma   90.00
#
_symmetry.space_group_name_H-M   'P 1'
#
loop_
_entity.id
_entity.type
_entity.pdbx_description
1 polymer ?
#
loop_
_entity_poly.entity_id
_entity_poly.type
_entity_poly.pdbx_seq_one_letter_code
_entity_poly.pdbx_strand_id
1 'polypeptide(L)'
;MDTLKKAGAMLAHLDLFHQMLDLRGLLQLAAHMEERGDRVTLISGETITLIGAEMLSDAGVTTGKGARIEAATAYRVLQGLKGHDAPEYAVTREELGALNARAVSELEGGDALRAFADTLARIGAAGAAAAPAPTPAAETPAERPGRGRRAAETEGNPSEQPAA
;
A
#
# COMPACT_ATOMS: atom_id res chain seq x y z
N MET A 1 -2.89 14.23 -20.63
CA MET A 1 -1.55 14.75 -20.25
C MET A 1 -1.34 14.73 -18.74
N ASP A 2 -2.39 14.89 -17.93
CA ASP A 2 -2.27 14.94 -16.46
C ASP A 2 -1.82 13.63 -15.81
N THR A 3 -2.15 12.46 -16.38
CA THR A 3 -1.69 11.16 -15.86
C THR A 3 -0.17 11.01 -15.90
N LEU A 4 0.49 11.45 -16.98
CA LEU A 4 1.94 11.44 -17.11
C LEU A 4 2.61 12.42 -16.14
N LYS A 5 2.04 13.61 -15.93
CA LYS A 5 2.55 14.58 -14.94
C LYS A 5 2.44 14.05 -13.52
N LYS A 6 1.32 13.40 -13.19
CA LYS A 6 1.11 12.73 -11.90
C LYS A 6 2.10 11.58 -11.71
N ALA A 7 2.32 10.75 -12.72
CA ALA A 7 3.32 9.68 -12.69
C ALA A 7 4.74 10.23 -12.49
N GLY A 8 5.09 11.33 -13.16
CA GLY A 8 6.38 12.00 -12.97
C GLY A 8 6.60 12.51 -11.54
N ALA A 9 5.56 13.06 -10.91
CA ALA A 9 5.63 13.49 -9.51
C ALA A 9 5.80 12.32 -8.52
N MET A 10 5.41 11.10 -8.89
CA MET A 10 5.60 9.90 -8.06
C MET A 10 7.02 9.32 -8.16
N LEU A 11 7.81 9.69 -9.17
CA LEU A 11 9.18 9.18 -9.34
C LEU A 11 10.09 9.52 -8.17
N ALA A 12 9.85 10.65 -7.50
CA ALA A 12 10.60 11.05 -6.30
C ALA A 12 10.38 10.12 -5.09
N HIS A 13 9.36 9.26 -5.14
CA HIS A 13 8.98 8.34 -4.06
C HIS A 13 9.24 6.87 -4.40
N LEU A 14 9.98 6.58 -5.47
CA LEU A 14 10.28 5.19 -5.85
C LEU A 14 11.04 4.43 -4.77
N ASP A 15 11.98 5.09 -4.09
CA ASP A 15 12.76 4.46 -3.02
C ASP A 15 11.87 4.04 -1.85
N LEU A 16 10.88 4.87 -1.50
CA LEU A 16 9.86 4.54 -0.49
C LEU A 16 9.06 3.30 -0.92
N PHE A 17 8.64 3.22 -2.18
CA PHE A 17 7.89 2.06 -2.67
C PHE A 17 8.73 0.78 -2.69
N HIS A 18 10.01 0.86 -3.07
CA HIS A 18 10.92 -0.28 -2.99
C HIS A 18 11.09 -0.74 -1.54
N GLN A 19 11.30 0.19 -0.61
CA GLN A 19 11.39 -0.14 0.82
C GLN A 19 10.12 -0.82 1.34
N MET A 20 8.93 -0.31 0.99
CA MET A 20 7.66 -0.94 1.37
C MET A 20 7.46 -2.32 0.74
N LEU A 21 7.85 -2.49 -0.52
CA LEU A 21 7.79 -3.76 -1.23
C LEU A 21 8.69 -4.80 -0.55
N ASP A 22 9.90 -4.39 -0.21
CA ASP A 22 10.91 -5.21 0.45
C ASP A 22 10.46 -5.66 1.84
N LEU A 23 9.93 -4.73 2.66
CA LEU A 23 9.33 -5.06 3.95
C LEU A 23 8.16 -6.03 3.80
N ARG A 24 7.30 -5.84 2.80
CA ARG A 24 6.23 -6.79 2.50
C ARG A 24 6.78 -8.17 2.12
N GLY A 25 7.88 -8.23 1.38
CA GLY A 25 8.58 -9.47 1.04
C GLY A 25 9.02 -10.25 2.27
N LEU A 26 9.56 -9.57 3.29
CA LEU A 26 9.93 -10.20 4.56
C LEU A 26 8.72 -10.75 5.34
N LEU A 27 7.57 -10.05 5.34
CA LEU A 27 6.34 -10.59 5.95
C LEU A 27 5.85 -11.84 5.23
N GLN A 28 5.94 -11.85 3.90
CA GLN A 28 5.59 -13.00 3.08
C GLN A 28 6.55 -14.18 3.36
N LEU A 29 7.84 -13.91 3.58
CA LEU A 29 8.80 -14.92 4.01
C LEU A 29 8.42 -15.50 5.37
N ALA A 30 8.11 -14.65 6.36
CA ALA A 30 7.69 -15.09 7.69
C ALA A 30 6.43 -15.96 7.65
N ALA A 31 5.42 -15.55 6.86
CA ALA A 31 4.21 -16.33 6.67
C ALA A 31 4.49 -17.67 5.97
N HIS A 32 5.39 -17.69 4.98
CA HIS A 32 5.78 -18.92 4.32
C HIS A 32 6.53 -19.88 5.24
N MET A 33 7.41 -19.37 6.11
CA MET A 33 8.06 -20.16 7.16
C MET A 33 7.03 -20.77 8.11
N GLU A 34 6.00 -20.00 8.49
CA GLU A 34 4.91 -20.49 9.33
C GLU A 34 4.09 -21.60 8.66
N GLU A 35 3.72 -21.42 7.39
CA GLU A 35 3.00 -22.42 6.59
C GLU A 35 3.78 -23.74 6.47
N ARG A 36 5.11 -23.68 6.35
CA ARG A 36 5.99 -24.86 6.28
C ARG A 36 6.39 -25.43 7.64
N GLY A 37 6.22 -24.67 8.73
CA GLY A 37 6.75 -25.02 10.04
C GLY A 37 8.26 -24.82 10.20
N ASP A 38 8.87 -23.96 9.37
CA ASP A 38 10.27 -23.58 9.49
C ASP A 38 10.47 -22.66 10.70
N ARG A 39 11.53 -22.92 11.47
CA ARG A 39 11.82 -22.17 12.71
C ARG A 39 12.84 -21.08 12.49
N VAL A 40 13.83 -21.35 11.64
CA VAL A 40 14.98 -20.48 11.41
C VAL A 40 15.19 -20.37 9.91
N THR A 41 15.60 -19.18 9.48
CA THR A 41 16.05 -18.93 8.12
C THR A 41 17.45 -18.31 8.17
N LEU A 42 18.35 -18.82 7.34
CA LEU A 42 19.64 -18.21 7.05
C LEU A 42 19.54 -17.51 5.70
N ILE A 43 19.94 -16.24 5.64
CA ILE A 43 19.93 -15.46 4.40
C ILE A 43 21.35 -14.95 4.13
N SER A 44 21.89 -15.35 2.98
CA SER A 44 23.11 -14.81 2.40
C SER A 44 22.77 -13.91 1.21
N GLY A 45 23.77 -13.25 0.62
CA GLY A 45 23.57 -12.45 -0.58
C GLY A 45 23.06 -13.25 -1.80
N GLU A 46 23.23 -14.57 -1.80
CA GLU A 46 22.92 -15.43 -2.95
C GLU A 46 21.88 -16.50 -2.65
N THR A 47 21.69 -16.90 -1.39
CA THR A 47 20.83 -18.02 -1.00
C THR A 47 19.96 -17.72 0.21
N ILE A 48 18.73 -18.26 0.21
CA ILE A 48 17.84 -18.35 1.36
C ILE A 48 17.78 -19.82 1.76
N THR A 49 18.18 -20.11 2.99
CA THR A 49 18.09 -21.45 3.58
C THR A 49 17.02 -21.47 4.66
N LEU A 50 15.92 -22.18 4.40
CA LEU A 50 14.82 -22.40 5.32
C LEU A 50 15.09 -23.69 6.12
N ILE A 51 15.03 -23.59 7.45
CA ILE A 51 15.36 -24.69 8.38
C ILE A 51 14.13 -25.03 9.22
N GLY A 52 13.50 -26.17 8.89
CA GLY A 52 12.35 -26.72 9.59
C GLY A 52 12.47 -28.24 9.76
N ALA A 53 11.41 -28.96 9.39
CA ALA A 53 11.43 -30.42 9.29
C ALA A 53 12.34 -30.90 8.14
N GLU A 54 12.36 -30.13 7.06
CA GLU A 54 13.25 -30.32 5.91
C GLU A 54 14.05 -29.04 5.69
N MET A 55 15.29 -29.19 5.22
CA MET A 55 16.14 -28.06 4.88
C MET A 55 15.99 -27.76 3.39
N LEU A 56 15.62 -26.53 3.07
CA LEU A 56 15.52 -26.05 1.68
C LEU A 56 16.48 -24.89 1.51
N SER A 57 17.33 -24.94 0.48
CA SER A 57 18.22 -23.83 0.11
C SER A 57 18.05 -23.52 -1.37
N ASP A 58 17.75 -22.26 -1.69
CA ASP A 58 17.55 -21.78 -3.07
C ASP A 58 17.93 -20.29 -3.16
N ALA A 59 18.17 -19.78 -4.37
CA ALA A 59 18.43 -18.37 -4.64
C ALA A 59 17.21 -17.47 -4.41
N GLY A 60 16.02 -18.06 -4.36
CA GLY A 60 14.80 -17.37 -3.99
C GLY A 60 13.69 -18.32 -3.59
N VAL A 61 12.77 -17.82 -2.77
CA VAL A 61 11.63 -18.58 -2.25
C VAL A 61 10.37 -18.09 -2.94
N THR A 62 9.58 -19.02 -3.49
CA THR A 62 8.25 -18.71 -4.02
C THR A 62 7.21 -19.10 -2.98
N THR A 63 6.50 -18.11 -2.45
CA THR A 63 5.44 -18.32 -1.46
C THR A 63 4.23 -19.00 -2.09
N GLY A 64 3.37 -19.63 -1.27
CA GLY A 64 2.12 -20.24 -1.75
C GLY A 64 1.16 -19.27 -2.45
N LYS A 65 1.33 -17.96 -2.23
CA LYS A 65 0.58 -16.88 -2.87
C LYS A 65 1.22 -16.37 -4.18
N GLY A 66 2.28 -17.03 -4.66
CA GLY A 66 2.96 -16.72 -5.91
C GLY A 66 3.95 -15.55 -5.85
N ALA A 67 4.20 -14.97 -4.68
CA ALA A 67 5.24 -13.96 -4.54
C ALA A 67 6.62 -14.61 -4.48
N ARG A 68 7.57 -14.08 -5.27
CA ARG A 68 8.97 -14.50 -5.29
C ARG A 68 9.80 -13.56 -4.42
N ILE A 69 10.56 -14.12 -3.49
CA ILE A 69 11.45 -13.42 -2.58
C ILE A 69 12.87 -13.85 -2.91
N GLU A 70 13.71 -12.91 -3.33
CA GLU A 70 15.10 -13.18 -3.72
C GLU A 70 16.05 -13.00 -2.53
N ALA A 71 17.08 -13.84 -2.47
CA ALA A 71 18.10 -13.81 -1.42
C ALA A 71 18.78 -12.44 -1.31
N ALA A 72 19.22 -11.88 -2.44
CA ALA A 72 19.91 -10.59 -2.48
C ALA A 72 19.08 -9.44 -1.92
N THR A 73 17.77 -9.44 -2.17
CA THR A 73 16.86 -8.42 -1.62
C THR A 73 16.65 -8.65 -0.13
N ALA A 74 16.32 -9.86 0.30
CA ALA A 74 16.13 -10.17 1.72
C ALA A 74 17.40 -9.88 2.54
N TYR A 75 18.59 -10.19 2.01
CA TYR A 75 19.88 -9.89 2.62
C TYR A 75 20.08 -8.40 2.85
N ARG A 76 19.90 -7.56 1.81
CA ARG A 76 20.07 -6.10 1.92
C ARG A 76 19.12 -5.50 2.95
N VAL A 77 17.89 -5.99 3.00
CA VAL A 77 16.90 -5.52 3.98
C VAL A 77 17.33 -5.92 5.39
N LEU A 78 17.71 -7.18 5.60
CA LEU A 78 18.18 -7.64 6.91
C LEU A 78 19.45 -6.93 7.36
N GLN A 79 20.39 -6.65 6.45
CA GLN A 79 21.58 -5.84 6.73
C GLN A 79 21.19 -4.45 7.24
N GLY A 80 20.25 -3.78 6.57
CA GLY A 80 19.73 -2.48 7.00
C GLY A 80 19.03 -2.54 8.36
N LEU A 81 18.20 -3.56 8.59
CA LEU A 81 17.42 -3.71 9.83
C LEU A 81 18.28 -4.11 11.05
N LYS A 82 19.28 -4.98 10.86
CA LYS A 82 20.18 -5.43 11.93
C LYS A 82 21.32 -4.44 12.20
N GLY A 83 21.69 -3.62 11.21
CA GLY A 83 22.65 -2.53 11.38
C GLY A 83 24.10 -2.99 11.62
N HIS A 84 24.42 -4.25 11.35
CA HIS A 84 25.78 -4.78 11.41
C HIS A 84 26.10 -5.55 10.14
N ASP A 85 27.37 -5.54 9.74
CA ASP A 85 27.83 -6.30 8.58
C ASP A 85 28.08 -7.76 8.96
N ALA A 86 27.53 -8.69 8.19
CA ALA A 86 27.71 -10.13 8.39
C ALA A 86 27.56 -10.85 7.05
N PRO A 87 28.33 -11.93 6.80
CA PRO A 87 28.21 -12.69 5.55
C PRO A 87 26.86 -13.39 5.41
N GLU A 88 26.24 -13.74 6.55
CA GLU A 88 24.93 -14.38 6.62
C GLU A 88 24.14 -13.86 7.82
N TYR A 89 22.82 -13.77 7.66
CA TYR A 89 21.90 -13.41 8.73
C TYR A 89 21.02 -14.61 9.08
N ALA A 90 21.16 -15.09 10.32
CA ALA A 90 20.18 -15.99 10.92
C ALA A 90 19.04 -15.17 11.52
N VAL A 91 17.81 -15.55 11.20
CA VAL A 91 16.59 -14.97 11.78
C VAL A 91 15.58 -16.05 12.10
N THR A 92 14.96 -15.96 13.27
CA THR A 92 13.76 -16.76 13.55
C THR A 92 12.53 -16.09 12.94
N ARG A 93 11.42 -16.83 12.86
CA ARG A 93 10.14 -16.27 12.42
C ARG A 93 9.71 -15.09 13.30
N GLU A 94 9.83 -15.23 14.62
CA GLU A 94 9.45 -14.20 15.59
C GLU A 94 10.34 -12.97 15.47
N GLU A 95 11.66 -13.15 15.28
CA GLU A 95 12.60 -12.06 15.06
C GLU A 95 12.29 -11.32 13.76
N LEU A 96 12.00 -12.05 12.67
CA LEU A 96 11.66 -11.46 11.38
C LEU A 96 10.38 -10.61 11.47
N GLY A 97 9.36 -11.09 12.19
CA GLY A 97 8.15 -10.33 12.47
C GLY A 97 8.41 -9.06 13.29
N ALA A 98 9.24 -9.15 14.34
CA ALA A 98 9.57 -8.01 15.20
C ALA A 98 10.40 -6.95 14.46
N LEU A 99 11.39 -7.36 13.67
CA LEU A 99 12.19 -6.46 12.83
C LEU A 99 11.32 -5.72 11.82
N ASN A 100 10.38 -6.43 11.21
CA ASN A 100 9.46 -5.83 10.25
C ASN A 100 8.51 -4.83 10.92
N ALA A 101 7.88 -5.21 12.05
CA ALA A 101 6.98 -4.33 12.78
C ALA A 101 7.68 -3.04 13.20
N ARG A 102 8.92 -3.14 13.69
CA ARG A 102 9.75 -1.97 14.00
C ARG A 102 10.00 -1.11 12.77
N ALA A 103 10.41 -1.70 11.66
CA ALA A 103 10.69 -0.99 10.42
C ALA A 103 9.45 -0.26 9.86
N VAL A 104 8.28 -0.90 9.95
CA VAL A 104 7.00 -0.30 9.56
C VAL A 104 6.66 0.88 10.48
N SER A 105 6.81 0.74 11.80
CA SER A 105 6.58 1.86 12.73
C SER A 105 7.55 3.02 12.49
N GLU A 106 8.81 2.75 12.16
CA GLU A 106 9.79 3.79 11.79
C GLU A 106 9.39 4.49 10.48
N LEU A 107 8.87 3.73 9.49
CA LEU A 107 8.40 4.27 8.22
C LEU A 107 7.15 5.16 8.39
N GLU A 108 6.20 4.71 9.21
CA GLU A 108 4.97 5.45 9.52
C GLU A 108 5.25 6.78 10.23
N GLY A 109 6.31 6.82 11.06
CA GLY A 109 6.78 8.04 11.71
C GLY A 109 7.64 8.95 10.84
N GLY A 110 8.09 8.47 9.68
CA GLY A 110 9.12 9.09 8.85
C GLY A 110 8.65 10.20 7.91
N ASP A 111 9.56 11.09 7.56
CA ASP A 111 9.28 12.22 6.66
C ASP A 111 9.03 11.79 5.21
N ALA A 112 9.59 10.65 4.78
CA ALA A 112 9.37 10.12 3.43
C ALA A 112 7.88 9.81 3.19
N LEU A 113 7.20 9.18 4.15
CA LEU A 113 5.77 8.87 4.04
C LEU A 113 4.91 10.14 4.09
N ARG A 114 5.30 11.13 4.92
CA ARG A 114 4.65 12.45 4.93
C ARG A 114 4.80 13.18 3.59
N ALA A 115 6.00 13.22 3.03
CA ALA A 115 6.26 13.83 1.73
C ALA A 115 5.48 13.15 0.59
N PHE A 116 5.32 11.83 0.65
CA PHE A 116 4.46 11.09 -0.25
C PHE A 116 2.98 11.49 -0.10
N ALA A 117 2.47 11.57 1.13
CA ALA A 117 1.10 12.01 1.40
C ALA A 117 0.83 13.44 0.90
N ASP A 118 1.77 14.36 1.10
CA ASP A 118 1.69 15.73 0.58
C ASP A 118 1.65 15.76 -0.96
N THR A 119 2.44 14.89 -1.60
CA THR A 119 2.45 14.77 -3.06
C THR A 119 1.12 14.22 -3.58
N LEU A 120 0.53 13.22 -2.90
CA LEU A 120 -0.80 12.72 -3.21
C LEU A 120 -1.88 13.80 -3.05
N ALA A 121 -1.84 14.56 -1.95
CA ALA A 121 -2.77 15.66 -1.72
C ALA A 121 -2.69 16.71 -2.83
N ARG A 122 -1.47 17.07 -3.26
CA ARG A 122 -1.24 18.02 -4.36
C ARG A 122 -1.76 17.50 -5.70
N ILE A 123 -1.54 16.21 -5.99
CA ILE A 123 -2.04 15.53 -7.19
C ILE A 123 -3.58 15.42 -7.20
N GLY A 124 -4.17 15.15 -6.03
CA GLY A 124 -5.62 15.07 -5.83
C GLY A 124 -6.29 16.44 -5.99
N ALA A 125 -5.74 17.47 -5.34
CA ALA A 125 -6.23 18.85 -5.44
C ALA A 125 -6.12 19.43 -6.87
N ALA A 126 -5.05 19.09 -7.61
CA ALA A 126 -4.93 19.48 -9.02
C ALA A 126 -5.99 18.85 -9.93
N GLY A 127 -6.59 17.72 -9.53
CA GLY A 127 -7.75 17.14 -10.21
C GLY A 127 -9.08 17.85 -9.87
N ALA A 128 -9.21 18.38 -8.66
CA ALA A 128 -10.40 19.12 -8.22
C ALA A 128 -10.47 20.54 -8.80
N ALA A 129 -9.34 21.18 -9.09
CA ALA A 129 -9.28 22.50 -9.73
C ALA A 129 -9.68 22.49 -11.22
N ALA A 130 -9.88 21.32 -11.83
CA ALA A 130 -10.37 21.16 -13.20
C ALA A 130 -11.89 20.93 -13.28
N ALA A 131 -12.59 20.84 -12.14
CA ALA A 131 -14.05 20.94 -12.15
C ALA A 131 -14.42 22.42 -12.37
N PRO A 132 -15.27 22.76 -13.37
CA PRO A 132 -15.71 24.13 -13.53
C PRO A 132 -16.43 24.54 -12.25
N ALA A 133 -15.91 25.59 -11.59
CA ALA A 133 -16.64 26.28 -10.54
C ALA A 133 -18.03 26.65 -11.10
N PRO A 134 -19.13 26.44 -10.37
CA PRO A 134 -20.42 26.95 -10.82
C PRO A 134 -20.29 28.47 -10.91
N THR A 135 -20.34 28.98 -12.15
CA THR A 135 -20.41 30.39 -12.45
C THR A 135 -21.51 31.01 -11.58
N PRO A 136 -21.25 32.08 -10.82
CA PRO A 136 -22.31 32.76 -10.10
C PRO A 136 -23.27 33.32 -11.14
N ALA A 137 -24.47 32.77 -11.21
CA ALA A 137 -25.52 33.26 -12.09
C ALA A 137 -25.83 34.71 -11.70
N ALA A 138 -25.42 35.63 -12.57
CA ALA A 138 -25.73 37.04 -12.46
C ALA A 138 -27.25 37.24 -12.51
N GLU A 139 -27.73 38.04 -11.56
CA GLU A 139 -29.08 38.54 -11.46
C GLU A 139 -29.51 39.25 -12.75
N THR A 140 -30.72 38.95 -13.23
CA THR A 140 -31.48 39.86 -14.09
C THR A 140 -32.93 39.92 -13.60
N PRO A 141 -33.53 41.12 -13.47
CA PRO A 141 -34.80 41.33 -12.76
C PRO A 141 -36.03 41.35 -13.68
N ALA A 142 -37.22 41.41 -13.04
CA ALA A 142 -38.59 41.54 -13.55
C ALA A 142 -39.24 40.20 -14.01
N GLU A 143 -40.47 39.83 -13.67
CA GLU A 143 -41.64 40.55 -13.15
C GLU A 143 -42.63 39.49 -12.58
N ARG A 144 -43.32 39.79 -11.47
CA ARG A 144 -44.51 39.03 -10.96
C ARG A 144 -45.75 39.45 -11.78
N PRO A 145 -46.95 38.82 -11.71
CA PRO A 145 -47.40 37.76 -10.79
C PRO A 145 -48.35 36.68 -11.37
N GLY A 146 -48.45 35.53 -10.70
CA GLY A 146 -49.49 34.55 -11.00
C GLY A 146 -49.65 33.44 -9.97
N ARG A 147 -50.57 33.67 -9.01
CA ARG A 147 -51.35 32.71 -8.20
C ARG A 147 -50.74 31.34 -7.84
N GLY A 148 -50.51 31.15 -6.54
CA GLY A 148 -50.18 29.86 -5.97
C GLY A 148 -51.33 28.85 -5.92
N ARG A 149 -50.96 27.57 -5.80
CA ARG A 149 -51.61 26.57 -4.93
C ARG A 149 -50.80 25.27 -4.88
N ARG A 150 -50.59 24.78 -3.64
CA ARG A 150 -50.18 23.43 -3.17
C ARG A 150 -48.75 23.00 -3.51
N ALA A 151 -47.84 22.84 -2.53
CA ALA A 151 -47.76 21.77 -1.49
C ALA A 151 -47.87 20.38 -2.10
N ALA A 152 -47.09 19.36 -1.77
CA ALA A 152 -45.90 19.13 -0.96
C ALA A 152 -45.64 17.63 -1.19
N GLU A 153 -44.36 17.24 -1.31
CA GLU A 153 -43.85 15.90 -0.94
C GLU A 153 -44.41 14.69 -1.72
N THR A 154 -43.79 13.53 -1.89
CA THR A 154 -42.48 12.92 -1.65
C THR A 154 -42.70 11.44 -2.07
N GLU A 155 -41.65 10.78 -2.57
CA GLU A 155 -41.37 9.31 -2.58
C GLU A 155 -42.55 8.30 -2.63
N GLY A 156 -42.52 7.21 -3.38
CA GLY A 156 -41.40 6.43 -3.89
C GLY A 156 -41.97 5.08 -4.33
N ASN A 157 -41.32 4.47 -5.32
CA ASN A 157 -41.40 3.03 -5.56
C ASN A 157 -40.80 2.33 -4.32
N PRO A 158 -41.29 1.14 -3.92
CA PRO A 158 -40.76 -0.04 -4.58
C PRO A 158 -41.74 -1.21 -4.75
N SER A 159 -41.38 -2.03 -5.73
CA SER A 159 -41.86 -3.37 -6.03
C SER A 159 -41.88 -4.28 -4.80
N GLU A 160 -43.00 -4.94 -4.53
CA GLU A 160 -43.04 -6.21 -3.80
C GLU A 160 -44.19 -7.08 -4.35
N GLN A 161 -43.80 -8.11 -5.11
CA GLN A 161 -44.55 -9.36 -5.28
C GLN A 161 -44.51 -10.12 -3.94
N PRO A 162 -45.47 -11.00 -3.57
CA PRO A 162 -45.63 -12.28 -4.28
C PRO A 162 -47.05 -12.92 -4.29
N ALA A 163 -47.16 -13.94 -5.15
CA ALA A 163 -47.98 -15.16 -5.14
C ALA A 163 -49.36 -15.21 -4.45
N ALA A 164 -50.38 -15.56 -5.25
CA ALA A 164 -51.35 -16.62 -4.98
C ALA A 164 -51.93 -17.14 -6.31
#